data_AF-A0A6J6B565-F1
#
_entry.id   AF-A0A6J6B565-F1
#
_cell.length_a   1.000
_cell.length_b   1.000
_cell.length_c   1.000
_cell.angle_alpha   90.00
_cell.angle_beta   90.00
_cell.angle_gamma   90.00
#
_symmetry.space_group_name_H-M   'P 1'
#
loop_
_entity.id
_entity.type
_entity.pdbx_description
1 polymer ?
#
loop_
_entity_poly.entity_id
_entity_poly.type
_entity_poly.pdbx_seq_one_letter_code
_entity_poly.pdbx_strand_id
1 'polypeptide(L)' 'MVAGDHFWGISEQLLTLRYGTEPTAAQIARYSAELIQLNRSALMHPENPGLIMVGQVFQLPAAS' A
#
# COMPACT_ATOMS: atom_id res chain seq x y z
N MET A 1 -15.55 -8.09 -9.86
CA MET A 1 -14.19 -8.60 -9.63
C MET A 1 -13.83 -8.16 -8.21
N VAL A 2 -13.60 -9.09 -7.28
CA VAL A 2 -12.98 -8.74 -6.01
C VAL A 2 -11.50 -8.72 -6.31
N ALA A 3 -10.93 -7.53 -6.55
CA ALA A 3 -9.49 -7.40 -6.74
C ALA A 3 -8.83 -7.83 -5.43
N GLY A 4 -7.81 -8.68 -5.51
CA GLY A 4 -6.94 -8.91 -4.36
C GLY A 4 -6.41 -7.57 -3.83
N ASP A 5 -6.10 -7.51 -2.54
CA ASP A 5 -5.51 -6.30 -1.97
C ASP A 5 -4.23 -5.96 -2.75
N HIS A 6 -4.09 -4.70 -3.08
CA HIS A 6 -2.96 -4.13 -3.78
C HIS A 6 -2.55 -2.88 -3.01
N PHE A 7 -1.28 -2.46 -3.14
CA PHE A 7 -0.76 -1.34 -2.35
C PHE A 7 -1.58 -0.04 -2.46
N TRP A 8 -2.26 0.17 -3.60
CA TRP A 8 -3.19 1.30 -3.75
C TRP A 8 -4.37 1.23 -2.79
N GLY A 9 -5.12 0.12 -2.78
CA GLY A 9 -6.27 -0.06 -1.89
C GLY A 9 -5.88 0.01 -0.41
N ILE A 10 -4.73 -0.58 -0.04
CA ILE A 10 -4.17 -0.47 1.31
C ILE A 10 -3.84 1.00 1.65
N SER A 11 -3.23 1.72 0.72
CA SER A 11 -2.88 3.14 0.91
C SER A 11 -4.12 4.01 1.07
N GLU A 12 -5.14 3.80 0.23
CA GLU A 12 -6.41 4.49 0.30
C GLU A 12 -7.08 4.29 1.66
N GLN A 13 -7.17 3.05 2.13
CA GLN A 13 -7.77 2.72 3.42
C GLN A 13 -7.00 3.35 4.59
N LEU A 14 -5.66 3.20 4.61
CA LEU A 14 -4.83 3.73 5.69
C LEU A 14 -4.83 5.27 5.72
N LEU A 15 -4.79 5.93 4.57
CA LEU A 15 -4.84 7.38 4.49
C LEU A 15 -6.23 7.92 4.85
N THR A 16 -7.30 7.23 4.46
CA THR A 16 -8.67 7.58 4.88
C THR A 16 -8.79 7.52 6.40
N LEU A 17 -8.29 6.45 7.03
CA LEU A 17 -8.26 6.31 8.49
C LEU A 17 -7.42 7.39 9.15
N ARG A 18 -6.27 7.75 8.56
CA ARG A 18 -5.34 8.75 9.11
C ARG A 18 -5.90 10.17 9.03
N TYR A 19 -6.50 10.54 7.91
CA TYR A 19 -6.95 11.91 7.67
C TYR A 19 -8.40 12.15 8.10
N GLY A 20 -9.19 11.09 8.27
CA GLY A 20 -10.62 11.19 8.54
C GLY A 20 -11.42 11.71 7.34
N THR A 21 -10.79 11.80 6.17
CA THR A 21 -11.37 12.27 4.91
C THR A 21 -10.82 11.44 3.74
N GLU A 22 -11.52 11.47 2.61
CA GLU A 22 -11.07 10.79 1.39
C GLU A 22 -9.72 11.36 0.91
N PRO A 23 -8.67 10.53 0.76
CA PRO A 23 -7.38 10.95 0.24
C PRO A 23 -7.44 11.15 -1.28
N THR A 24 -6.67 12.09 -1.78
CA THR A 24 -6.53 12.32 -3.22
C THR A 24 -5.73 11.19 -3.88
N ALA A 25 -5.98 10.94 -5.17
CA ALA A 25 -5.20 9.98 -5.95
C ALA A 25 -3.68 10.21 -5.88
N ALA A 26 -3.24 11.48 -5.82
CA ALA A 26 -1.82 11.81 -5.67
C ALA A 26 -1.25 11.39 -4.30
N GLN A 27 -2.02 11.55 -3.23
CA GLN A 27 -1.64 11.09 -1.89
C GLN A 27 -1.57 9.56 -1.84
N ILE A 28 -2.54 8.87 -2.43
CA ILE A 28 -2.57 7.40 -2.50
C ILE A 28 -1.37 6.89 -3.30
N ALA A 29 -1.10 7.48 -4.47
CA ALA A 29 0.04 7.10 -5.31
C ALA A 29 1.38 7.25 -4.58
N ARG A 30 1.58 8.38 -3.89
CA ARG A 30 2.80 8.64 -3.11
C ARG A 30 2.97 7.62 -1.99
N TYR A 31 1.93 7.40 -1.19
CA TYR A 31 2.00 6.46 -0.07
C TYR A 31 2.17 5.00 -0.53
N SER A 32 1.57 4.64 -1.67
CA SER A 32 1.77 3.33 -2.31
C SER A 32 3.23 3.12 -2.69
N ALA A 33 3.88 4.14 -3.27
CA ALA A 33 5.30 4.07 -3.62
C ALA A 33 6.19 3.94 -2.38
N GLU A 34 5.88 4.65 -1.30
CA GLU A 34 6.59 4.52 -0.02
C GLU A 34 6.44 3.11 0.57
N LEU A 35 5.23 2.54 0.56
CA LEU A 35 4.98 1.16 1.00
C LEU A 35 5.78 0.14 0.17
N ILE A 36 5.76 0.27 -1.16
CA ILE A 36 6.51 -0.62 -2.06
C ILE A 36 8.02 -0.53 -1.77
N GLN A 37 8.55 0.69 -1.66
CA GLN A 37 9.98 0.91 -1.44
C GLN A 37 10.43 0.38 -0.08
N LEU A 38 9.64 0.59 0.98
CA LEU A 38 9.92 0.08 2.33
C LEU A 38 9.92 -1.45 2.38
N ASN A 39 9.05 -2.08 1.59
CA ASN A 39 8.83 -3.53 1.63
C ASN A 39 9.46 -4.28 0.46
N ARG A 40 10.35 -3.64 -0.31
CA ARG A 40 10.89 -4.20 -1.56
C ARG A 40 11.54 -5.58 -1.39
N SER A 41 12.20 -5.82 -0.27
CA SER A 41 12.82 -7.11 0.07
C SER A 41 11.82 -8.20 0.48
N ALA A 42 10.59 -7.81 0.87
CA ALA A 42 9.51 -8.69 1.28
C ALA A 42 8.50 -8.98 0.16
N LEU A 43 8.69 -8.40 -1.03
CA LEU A 43 7.86 -8.66 -2.19
C LEU A 43 8.10 -10.07 -2.72
N MET A 44 7.04 -10.88 -2.79
CA MET A 44 7.07 -12.20 -3.41
C MET A 44 7.45 -12.14 -4.90
N HIS A 45 6.97 -11.12 -5.61
CA HIS A 45 7.27 -10.87 -7.01
C HIS A 45 7.79 -9.44 -7.19
N PRO A 46 9.12 -9.24 -7.27
CA PRO A 46 9.73 -7.91 -7.40
C PRO A 46 9.26 -7.13 -8.64
N GLU A 47 8.89 -7.84 -9.71
CA GLU A 47 8.41 -7.25 -10.97
C GLU A 47 6.89 -7.00 -10.98
N ASN A 48 6.17 -7.50 -9.97
CA ASN A 48 4.73 -7.27 -9.81
C ASN A 48 4.40 -6.89 -8.36
N PRO A 49 4.74 -5.66 -7.93
CA PRO A 49 4.47 -5.20 -6.57
C PRO A 49 2.98 -5.14 -6.25
N GLY A 50 2.09 -5.12 -7.25
CA GLY A 50 0.64 -5.17 -7.01
C GLY A 50 0.12 -6.52 -6.51
N LEU A 51 0.96 -7.58 -6.56
CA LEU A 51 0.59 -8.91 -6.13
C LEU A 51 0.93 -9.12 -4.65
N ILE A 52 -0.10 -9.09 -3.82
CA ILE A 52 -0.02 -9.39 -2.38
C ILE A 52 -0.65 -10.76 -2.13
N MET A 53 0.12 -11.66 -1.53
CA MET A 53 -0.29 -13.01 -1.15
C MET A 53 -0.81 -13.02 0.29
N VAL A 54 -1.78 -13.90 0.56
CA VAL A 54 -2.30 -14.11 1.92
C VAL A 54 -1.17 -14.48 2.87
N GLY A 55 -1.10 -13.80 4.02
CA GLY A 55 -0.09 -14.02 5.05
C GLY A 55 1.18 -13.19 4.90
N GLN A 56 1.34 -12.40 3.83
CA GLN A 56 2.42 -11.41 3.78
C GLN A 56 2.21 -10.32 4.82
N VAL A 57 3.29 -9.97 5.53
CA VAL A 57 3.34 -8.90 6.52
C VAL A 57 4.17 -7.77 5.94
N PHE A 58 3.60 -6.57 5.90
CA PHE A 58 4.28 -5.37 5.42
C PHE A 58 4.50 -4.39 6.55
N GLN A 59 5.65 -3.74 6.53
CA GLN A 59 5.93 -2.60 7.39
C GLN A 59 5.19 -1.38 6.85
N LEU A 60 4.60 -0.60 7.75
CA LEU A 60 3.96 0.66 7.40
C LEU A 60 4.95 1.82 7.57
N PRO A 61 4.95 2.82 6.68
CA PRO A 61 5.67 4.06 6.88
C PRO A 61 5.28 4.70 8.22
N ALA A 62 6.28 5.14 8.98
CA ALA A 62 6.05 5.89 10.20
C ALA A 62 5.11 7.08 9.92
N ALA A 63 4.21 7.37 10.86
CA ALA A 63 3.43 8.59 10.81
C ALA A 63 4.40 9.75 11.13
N SER A 64 4.87 10.44 10.10
CA SER A 64 5.52 11.75 10.25
C SER A 64 4.52 12.79 10.74
#